data_AF-A0A0X3XX75-F1
#
_entry.id   AF-A0A0X3XX75-F1
#
_cell.length_a   1.000
_cell.length_b   1.000
_cell.length_c   1.000
_cell.angle_alpha   90.00
_cell.angle_beta   90.00
_cell.angle_gamma   90.00
#
_symmetry.space_group_name_H-M   'P 1'
#
loop_
_entity.id
_entity.type
_entity.pdbx_description
1 polymer ?
#
loop_
_entity_poly.entity_id
_entity_poly.type
_entity_poly.pdbx_seq_one_letter_code
_entity_poly.pdbx_strand_id
1 'polypeptide(L)' 'MPTHKTTQEPPIDLPVGFNAWLLDCAPVPGCATCRTEWRSLKAAEGAGDIGQAAKHATKIRDHSGGHQ' A
#
# COMPACT_ATOMS: atom_id res chain seq x y z
N MET A 1 5.34 42.79 -3.05
CA MET A 1 4.91 41.39 -3.27
C MET A 1 5.29 40.63 -2.00
N PRO A 2 4.36 40.05 -1.22
CA PRO A 2 4.74 39.38 0.02
C PRO A 2 5.41 38.04 -0.32
N THR A 3 6.64 37.85 0.14
CA THR A 3 7.40 36.61 -0.02
C THR A 3 6.80 35.56 0.92
N HIS A 4 6.08 34.59 0.36
CA HIS A 4 5.62 33.44 1.13
C HIS A 4 6.83 32.62 1.59
N LYS A 5 7.21 32.76 2.86
CA LYS A 5 8.10 31.80 3.52
C LYS A 5 7.37 30.46 3.55
N THR A 6 7.75 29.55 2.66
CA THR A 6 7.34 28.15 2.74
C THR A 6 8.16 27.55 3.87
N THR A 7 7.64 27.61 5.11
CA THR A 7 8.16 26.77 6.19
C THR A 7 7.81 25.34 5.80
N GLN A 8 8.73 24.65 5.14
CA GLN A 8 8.60 23.21 4.92
C GLN A 8 8.72 22.57 6.31
N GLU A 9 7.64 21.97 6.78
CA GLU A 9 7.71 21.13 7.97
C GLU A 9 8.74 20.02 7.74
N PRO A 10 9.57 19.69 8.75
CA PRO A 10 10.54 18.63 8.62
C PRO A 10 9.85 17.31 8.24
N PRO A 11 10.46 16.48 7.38
CA PRO A 11 9.89 15.18 7.04
C PRO A 11 9.57 14.38 8.31
N ILE A 12 8.32 13.91 8.41
CA ILE A 12 7.90 13.07 9.53
C ILE A 12 8.44 11.67 9.26
N ASP A 13 9.22 11.14 10.21
CA ASP A 13 9.69 9.76 10.14
C ASP A 13 8.52 8.83 10.46
N LEU A 14 8.20 7.90 9.56
CA LEU A 14 7.12 6.95 9.80
C LEU A 14 7.57 5.89 10.81
N PRO A 15 6.67 5.44 11.70
CA PRO A 15 7.00 4.40 12.66
C PRO A 15 7.58 3.16 11.99
N VAL A 16 8.59 2.56 12.62
CA VAL A 16 9.12 1.25 12.22
C VAL A 16 7.95 0.26 12.16
N GLY A 17 7.81 -0.42 11.02
CA GLY A 17 6.72 -1.38 10.79
C GLY A 17 5.48 -0.81 10.12
N PHE A 18 5.39 0.50 9.85
CA PHE A 18 4.28 1.09 9.10
C PHE A 18 4.05 0.41 7.75
N ASN A 19 5.12 0.21 6.99
CA ASN A 19 5.03 -0.48 5.70
C ASN A 19 4.57 -1.94 5.84
N ALA A 20 4.98 -2.63 6.91
CA ALA A 20 4.51 -3.99 7.16
C ALA A 20 3.01 -4.02 7.42
N TRP A 21 2.51 -3.12 8.28
CA TRP A 21 1.07 -2.94 8.51
C TRP A 21 0.32 -2.56 7.23
N LEU A 22 0.88 -1.64 6.42
CA LEU A 22 0.28 -1.20 5.16
C LEU A 22 0.10 -2.34 4.16
N LEU A 23 1.03 -3.31 4.16
CA LEU A 23 1.02 -4.46 3.26
C LEU A 23 0.35 -5.71 3.85
N ASP A 24 -0.06 -5.67 5.13
CA ASP A 24 -0.72 -6.78 5.82
C ASP A 24 -2.14 -7.00 5.29
N CYS A 25 -2.27 -7.88 4.30
CA CYS A 25 -3.54 -8.30 3.71
C CYS A 25 -3.45 -9.76 3.25
N ALA A 26 -4.60 -10.39 2.97
CA ALA A 26 -4.66 -11.74 2.43
C ALA A 26 -5.67 -11.79 1.28
N PRO A 27 -5.38 -12.52 0.19
CA PRO A 27 -6.34 -12.70 -0.89
C PRO A 27 -7.49 -13.63 -0.48
N VAL A 28 -8.70 -13.36 -0.94
CA VAL A 28 -9.84 -14.27 -0.76
C VAL A 28 -9.55 -15.63 -1.44
N PRO A 29 -9.73 -16.76 -0.75
CA PRO A 29 -9.56 -18.09 -1.34
C PRO A 29 -10.42 -18.27 -2.61
N GLY A 30 -9.83 -18.83 -3.66
CA GLY A 30 -10.52 -19.06 -4.94
C GLY A 30 -10.68 -17.82 -5.83
N CYS A 31 -10.59 -16.61 -5.30
CA CYS A 31 -10.73 -15.39 -6.10
C CYS A 31 -9.53 -15.19 -7.04
N ALA A 32 -9.80 -15.13 -8.35
CA ALA A 32 -8.76 -14.92 -9.36
C ALA A 32 -8.18 -13.50 -9.27
N THR A 33 -9.03 -12.49 -9.07
CA THR A 33 -8.62 -11.08 -8.92
C THR A 33 -7.69 -10.89 -7.74
N CYS A 34 -8.09 -11.36 -6.54
CA CYS A 34 -7.25 -11.25 -5.35
C CYS A 34 -5.92 -11.99 -5.52
N ARG A 35 -5.89 -13.16 -6.17
CA ARG A 35 -4.64 -13.90 -6.44
C ARG A 35 -3.70 -13.18 -7.40
N THR A 36 -4.24 -12.48 -8.40
CA THR A 36 -3.44 -11.69 -9.34
C THR A 36 -2.85 -10.47 -8.64
N GLU A 37 -3.68 -9.72 -7.91
CA GLU A 37 -3.22 -8.55 -7.16
C GLU A 37 -2.21 -8.94 -6.06
N TRP A 38 -2.39 -10.10 -5.41
CA TRP A 38 -1.43 -10.62 -4.43
C TRP A 38 -0.05 -10.90 -5.03
N ARG A 39 0.00 -11.48 -6.24
CA ARG A 39 1.27 -11.70 -6.96
C ARG A 39 1.95 -10.38 -7.31
N SER A 40 1.19 -9.39 -7.78
CA SER A 40 1.71 -8.06 -8.10
C SER A 40 2.21 -7.32 -6.85
N LEU A 41 1.51 -7.46 -5.71
CA LEU A 41 1.95 -6.95 -4.42
C LEU A 41 3.33 -7.50 -4.07
N LYS A 42 3.49 -8.83 -4.08
CA LYS A 42 4.77 -9.48 -3.73
C LYS A 42 5.91 -9.14 -4.68
N ALA A 43 5.61 -8.93 -5.96
CA ALA A 43 6.61 -8.45 -6.93
C ALA A 43 7.05 -7.01 -6.62
N ALA A 44 6.11 -6.11 -6.32
CA ALA A 44 6.41 -4.72 -5.96
C ALA A 44 7.16 -4.62 -4.63
N GLU A 45 6.77 -5.41 -3.63
CA GLU A 45 7.46 -5.54 -2.34
C GLU A 45 8.92 -6.00 -2.54
N GLY A 46 9.14 -7.03 -3.35
CA GLY A 46 10.49 -7.52 -3.68
C GLY A 46 11.35 -6.53 -4.47
N ALA A 47 10.71 -5.62 -5.23
CA ALA A 47 11.39 -4.52 -5.93
C ALA A 47 11.63 -3.28 -5.06
N GLY A 48 11.14 -3.26 -3.81
CA GLY A 48 11.18 -2.10 -2.93
C GLY A 48 10.21 -0.98 -3.30
N ASP A 49 9.28 -1.22 -4.25
CA ASP A 49 8.25 -0.25 -4.64
C ASP A 49 7.05 -0.35 -3.69
N ILE A 50 7.22 0.24 -2.49
CA ILE A 50 6.21 0.24 -1.44
C ILE A 50 4.92 0.93 -1.89
N GLY A 51 5.00 1.95 -2.75
CA GLY A 51 3.84 2.65 -3.28
C GLY A 51 2.96 1.76 -4.15
N GLN A 52 3.57 0.98 -5.05
CA GLN A 52 2.82 0.00 -5.85
C GLN A 52 2.34 -1.17 -5.00
N ALA A 53 3.16 -1.68 -4.07
CA ALA A 53 2.75 -2.74 -3.16
C ALA A 53 1.51 -2.33 -2.35
N ALA A 54 1.47 -1.10 -1.83
CA ALA A 54 0.33 -0.55 -1.11
C ALA A 54 -0.93 -0.46 -1.97
N LYS A 55 -0.82 -0.04 -3.23
CA LYS A 55 -1.97 0.00 -4.15
C LYS A 55 -2.56 -1.39 -4.39
N HIS A 56 -1.71 -2.40 -4.60
CA HIS A 56 -2.16 -3.78 -4.73
C HIS A 56 -2.82 -4.30 -3.45
N ALA A 57 -2.26 -3.97 -2.28
CA ALA A 57 -2.84 -4.32 -0.98
C ALA A 57 -4.23 -3.68 -0.79
N THR A 58 -4.40 -2.41 -1.15
CA THR A 58 -5.71 -1.72 -1.13
C THR A 58 -6.73 -2.39 -2.04
N LYS A 59 -6.36 -2.74 -3.28
CA LYS A 59 -7.26 -3.45 -4.20
C LYS A 59 -7.73 -4.79 -3.65
N ILE A 60 -6.84 -5.53 -2.97
CA ILE A 60 -7.20 -6.80 -2.33
C ILE A 60 -8.21 -6.56 -1.20
N ARG A 61 -7.96 -5.58 -0.33
CA ARG A 61 -8.86 -5.24 0.79
C ARG A 61 -10.24 -4.80 0.31
N ASP A 62 -10.27 -3.88 -0.66
CA ASP A 62 -11.51 -3.36 -1.27
C ASP A 62 -12.35 -4.49 -1.90
N HIS A 63 -11.72 -5.34 -2.71
CA HIS A 63 -12.39 -6.47 -3.34
C HIS A 63 -12.86 -7.52 -2.33
N SER A 64 -12.09 -7.75 -1.25
CA SER A 64 -12.46 -8.71 -0.20
C SER A 64 -13.69 -8.25 0.60
N GLY A 65 -13.88 -6.94 0.79
CA GLY A 65 -15.08 -6.38 1.41
C GLY A 65 -16.38 -6.59 0.61
N GLY A 66 -16.28 -6.98 -0.66
CA GLY A 66 -17.42 -7.40 -1.49
C GLY A 66 -17.74 -8.91 -1.43
N HIS A 67 -16.95 -9.71 -0.71
CA HIS A 67 -17.10 -11.17 -0.58
C HIS A 67 -17.71 -11.62 0.76
N GLN A 68 -18.23 -10.69 1.56
CA GLN A 68 -18.97 -10.97 2.81
C GLN A 68 -20.40 -11.44 2.53
#